data_AF-A0A0U5C801-F1
#
_entry.id   AF-A0A0U5C801-F1
#
_cell.length_a   1.000
_cell.length_b   1.000
_cell.length_c   1.000
_cell.angle_alpha   90.00
_cell.angle_beta   90.00
_cell.angle_gamma   90.00
#
_symmetry.space_group_name_H-M   'P 1'
#
loop_
_entity.id
_entity.type
_entity.pdbx_description
1 polymer ?
#
loop_
_entity_poly.entity_id
_entity_poly.type
_entity_poly.pdbx_seq_one_letter_code
_entity_poly.pdbx_strand_id
1 'polypeptide(L)' 'MGKISDLNTRTNITIPKELKVQLEQIAKDQNRSFNNLVITILKDFASSTHAK' A
#
# COMPACT_ATOMS: atom_id res chain seq x y z
N MET A 1 10.84 17.59 11.49
CA MET A 1 10.31 16.82 10.33
C MET A 1 10.72 15.38 10.52
N GLY A 2 9.76 14.45 10.64
CA GLY A 2 10.06 13.04 10.93
C GLY A 2 10.86 12.42 9.79
N LYS A 3 12.05 11.91 10.10
CA LYS A 3 12.90 11.21 9.13
C LYS A 3 12.14 9.96 8.67
N ILE A 4 11.86 9.88 7.38
CA ILE A 4 11.62 8.58 6.74
C ILE A 4 12.89 7.78 7.01
N SER A 5 12.75 6.55 7.52
CA SER A 5 13.90 5.64 7.67
C SER A 5 14.71 5.65 6.37
N ASP A 6 16.04 5.70 6.45
CA ASP A 6 16.93 5.74 5.27
C ASP A 6 16.72 4.56 4.29
N LEU A 7 15.94 3.56 4.71
CA LEU A 7 15.56 2.38 3.94
C LEU A 7 14.26 2.54 3.13
N ASN A 8 13.50 3.63 3.33
CA ASN A 8 12.19 3.83 2.70
C ASN A 8 12.21 5.05 1.78
N THR A 9 11.57 4.92 0.61
CA THR A 9 11.37 6.04 -0.33
C THR A 9 9.90 6.45 -0.38
N ARG A 10 9.63 7.76 -0.54
CA ARG A 10 8.26 8.28 -0.67
C ARG A 10 7.83 8.23 -2.12
N THR A 11 6.70 7.58 -2.37
CA THR A 11 6.11 7.49 -3.72
C THR A 11 4.75 8.17 -3.72
N ASN A 12 4.51 9.05 -4.69
CA ASN A 12 3.18 9.61 -4.95
C ASN A 12 2.46 8.73 -5.98
N ILE A 13 1.26 8.26 -5.65
CA ILE A 13 0.46 7.40 -6.52
C ILE A 13 -0.86 8.10 -6.82
N THR A 14 -1.25 8.14 -8.10
CA THR A 14 -2.56 8.62 -8.54
C THR A 14 -3.43 7.43 -8.90
N ILE A 15 -4.60 7.33 -8.26
CA ILE A 15 -5.60 6.28 -8.49
C ILE A 15 -7.01 6.89 -8.60
N PRO A 16 -7.97 6.20 -9.22
CA PRO A 16 -9.36 6.61 -9.21
C PRO A 16 -9.89 6.80 -7.79
N LYS A 17 -10.74 7.81 -7.58
CA LYS A 17 -11.32 8.12 -6.25
C LYS A 17 -12.09 6.93 -5.68
N GLU A 18 -12.86 6.26 -6.52
CA GLU A 18 -13.65 5.08 -6.13
C GLU A 18 -12.76 3.94 -5.64
N LEU A 19 -11.65 3.67 -6.34
CA LEU A 19 -10.68 2.65 -5.95
C LEU A 19 -10.08 2.97 -4.58
N LYS A 20 -9.73 4.23 -4.32
CA LYS A 20 -9.23 4.65 -3.01
C LYS A 20 -10.24 4.35 -1.90
N VAL A 21 -11.50 4.71 -2.10
CA VAL A 21 -12.58 4.50 -1.11
C VAL A 21 -12.75 3.01 -0.80
N GLN A 22 -12.75 2.16 -1.83
CA GLN A 22 -12.86 0.71 -1.66
C GLN A 22 -11.68 0.15 -0.85
N LEU A 23 -10.45 0.54 -1.19
CA LEU A 23 -9.25 0.10 -0.47
C LEU A 23 -9.21 0.63 0.97
N GLU A 24 -9.68 1.85 1.23
CA GLU A 24 -9.79 2.39 2.58
C GLU A 24 -10.81 1.62 3.43
N GLN A 25 -11.94 1.21 2.83
CA GLN A 25 -12.92 0.38 3.53
C GLN A 25 -12.35 -1.00 3.86
N ILE A 26 -11.69 -1.65 2.91
CA ILE A 26 -11.01 -2.94 3.12
C ILE A 26 -9.96 -2.83 4.23
N ALA A 27 -9.19 -1.75 4.26
CA ALA A 27 -8.19 -1.52 5.30
C ALA A 27 -8.84 -1.38 6.69
N LYS A 28 -9.96 -0.66 6.79
CA LYS A 28 -10.73 -0.51 8.04
C LYS A 28 -11.27 -1.86 8.52
N ASP A 29 -11.86 -2.65 7.62
CA ASP A 29 -12.44 -3.95 7.94
C ASP A 29 -11.36 -4.93 8.44
N GLN A 30 -10.12 -4.80 7.93
CA GLN A 30 -8.95 -5.56 8.37
C GLN A 30 -8.22 -4.94 9.58
N ASN A 31 -8.77 -3.88 10.19
CA ASN A 31 -8.18 -3.16 11.32
C ASN A 31 -6.73 -2.67 11.07
N ARG A 32 -6.43 -2.21 9.86
CA ARG A 32 -5.09 -1.74 9.45
C ARG A 32 -5.14 -0.39 8.74
N SER A 33 -3.99 0.27 8.64
CA SER A 33 -3.89 1.50 7.83
C SER A 33 -3.94 1.19 6.33
N PHE A 34 -4.50 2.13 5.56
CA PHE A 34 -4.48 2.08 4.10
C PHE A 34 -3.05 1.92 3.56
N ASN A 35 -2.09 2.66 4.12
CA ASN A 35 -0.67 2.55 3.72
C ASN A 35 -0.14 1.12 3.89
N ASN A 36 -0.44 0.47 5.02
CA ASN A 36 -0.02 -0.90 5.24
C ASN A 36 -0.68 -1.84 4.24
N LEU A 37 -1.97 -1.66 3.93
CA LEU A 37 -2.67 -2.47 2.92
C LEU A 37 -1.98 -2.35 1.56
N VAL A 38 -1.70 -1.12 1.11
CA VAL A 38 -0.99 -0.87 -0.15
C VAL A 38 0.37 -1.55 -0.17
N ILE A 39 1.16 -1.45 0.91
CA ILE A 39 2.46 -2.12 1.00
C ILE A 39 2.32 -3.64 0.87
N THR A 40 1.33 -4.27 1.51
CA THR A 40 1.11 -5.72 1.39
C THR A 40 0.77 -6.11 -0.04
N ILE A 41 -0.17 -5.40 -0.69
CA ILE A 41 -0.56 -5.69 -2.07
C ILE A 41 0.67 -5.58 -3.00
N LEU A 42 1.49 -4.54 -2.84
CA LEU A 42 2.69 -4.35 -3.65
C LEU A 42 3.74 -5.45 -3.40
N LYS A 43 3.94 -5.87 -2.13
CA LYS A 43 4.82 -6.98 -1.78
C LYS A 43 4.33 -8.30 -2.37
N ASP A 44 3.06 -8.62 -2.19
CA ASP A 44 2.45 -9.85 -2.69
C ASP A 44 2.52 -9.92 -4.21
N PHE A 45 2.27 -8.80 -4.90
CA PHE A 45 2.40 -8.71 -6.35
C PHE A 45 3.85 -8.93 -6.81
N ALA A 46 4.82 -8.27 -6.16
CA ALA A 46 6.24 -8.45 -6.48
C ALA A 46 6.71 -9.89 -6.23
N SER A 47 6.33 -10.49 -5.11
CA SER A 47 6.68 -11.88 -4.77
C SER A 47 6.01 -12.90 -5.70
N SER A 48 4.77 -12.65 -6.12
CA SER A 48 4.03 -13.55 -7.02
C SER A 48 4.55 -13.50 -8.46
N THR A 49 5.05 -12.33 -8.91
CA THR A 49 5.53 -12.14 -10.29
C THR A 49 6.92 -12.74 -10.53
N HIS A 50 7.65 -13.09 -9.46
CA HIS A 50 9.00 -13.66 -9.51
C HIS A 50 9.08 -15.13 -9.02
N ALA A 51 7.95 -15.83 -8.90
CA ALA A 51 7.94 -17.29 -8.67
C ALA A 51 8.14 -18.09 -9.98
N LYS A 52 8.98 -17.59 -10.89
CA LYS A 52 9.44 -18.28 -12.10
C LYS A 52 10.96 -18.22 -12.18
#